data_AF-A0A822D5M9-F1
#
_entry.id   AF-A0A822D5M9-F1
#
_cell.length_a   1.000
_cell.length_b   1.000
_cell.length_c   1.000
_cell.angle_alpha   90.00
_cell.angle_beta   90.00
_cell.angle_gamma   90.00
#
_symmetry.space_group_name_H-M   'P 1'
#
loop_
_entity.id
_entity.type
_entity.pdbx_description
1 polymer ?
#
loop_
_entity_poly.entity_id
_entity_poly.type
_entity_poly.pdbx_seq_one_letter_code
_entity_poly.pdbx_strand_id
1 'polypeptide(L)'
;YRPGKFKKNNELKDLYENGLCGKFKLSPPLFKKFYINRPTPIDILYDLIDYALHIKNYTIDTEDQLNKPPKPFDSALIQIQCIYEKDPSIILLIEAFHLPPEDSFTFNKIKQLCKFILSPKHIFYCWGDPKEELKNIIRFKLFNNNDVDQIEPKNIQDQFRDWFNRTYPQS
;
A
#
# COMPACT_ATOMS: atom_id res chain seq x y z
N TYR A 1 8.87 14.27 -15.79
CA TYR A 1 9.20 15.23 -14.72
C TYR A 1 7.89 15.75 -14.13
N ARG A 2 7.46 15.28 -12.95
CA ARG A 2 6.24 15.77 -12.28
C ARG A 2 6.65 16.74 -11.17
N PRO A 3 6.57 18.06 -11.38
CA PRO A 3 7.06 19.07 -10.42
C PRO A 3 6.35 19.04 -9.05
N GLY A 4 5.22 18.34 -8.91
CA GLY A 4 4.50 18.19 -7.64
C GLY A 4 5.08 17.19 -6.63
N LYS A 5 5.81 16.14 -7.06
CA LYS A 5 6.37 15.12 -6.14
C LYS A 5 7.59 15.65 -5.36
N PHE A 6 8.37 16.55 -5.95
CA PHE A 6 9.56 17.15 -5.30
C PHE A 6 9.20 18.20 -4.23
N LYS A 7 8.12 18.96 -4.45
CA LYS A 7 7.65 19.97 -3.48
C LYS A 7 7.19 19.33 -2.16
N LYS A 8 6.49 18.20 -2.24
CA LYS A 8 5.95 17.46 -1.08
C LYS A 8 7.03 16.93 -0.14
N ASN A 9 8.19 16.51 -0.66
CA ASN A 9 9.30 16.01 0.14
C ASN A 9 10.06 17.12 0.87
N ASN A 10 10.15 18.33 0.29
CA ASN A 10 10.80 19.47 0.94
C ASN A 10 9.90 20.07 2.03
N GLU A 11 8.59 20.16 1.81
CA GLU A 11 7.64 20.66 2.84
C GLU A 11 7.61 19.77 4.09
N LEU A 12 7.67 18.44 3.92
CA LEU A 12 7.76 17.51 5.06
C LEU A 12 9.12 17.59 5.79
N LYS A 13 10.19 17.88 5.06
CA LYS A 13 11.54 18.04 5.62
C LYS A 13 11.65 19.33 6.45
N ASP A 14 11.08 20.43 5.94
CA ASP A 14 11.02 21.71 6.66
C ASP A 14 10.19 21.59 7.95
N LEU A 15 9.10 20.82 7.94
CA LEU A 15 8.29 20.58 9.15
C LEU A 15 9.03 19.75 10.22
N TYR A 16 9.94 18.88 9.81
CA TYR A 16 10.78 18.08 10.69
C TYR A 16 11.97 18.89 11.24
N GLU A 17 12.67 19.63 10.38
CA GLU A 17 13.85 20.42 10.72
C GLU A 17 13.52 21.61 11.63
N ASN A 18 12.30 22.16 11.55
CA ASN A 18 11.83 23.23 12.44
C ASN A 18 11.33 22.73 13.82
N GLY A 19 11.55 21.46 14.18
CA GLY A 19 11.23 20.94 15.53
C GLY A 19 9.72 20.86 15.85
N LEU A 20 8.85 21.12 14.89
CA LEU A 20 7.39 21.09 15.04
C LEU A 20 6.82 19.67 15.18
N CYS A 21 7.61 18.64 14.84
CA CYS A 21 7.34 17.23 15.14
C CYS A 21 7.80 16.80 16.56
N GLY A 22 8.08 17.74 17.47
CA GLY A 22 8.74 17.55 18.77
C GLY A 22 8.12 16.60 19.80
N LYS A 23 7.16 15.74 19.43
CA LYS A 23 6.68 14.61 20.26
C LYS A 23 6.68 13.26 19.55
N PHE A 24 6.99 13.20 18.26
CA PHE A 24 7.22 11.93 17.59
C PHE A 24 8.72 11.69 17.53
N LYS A 25 9.28 11.05 18.58
CA LYS A 25 10.49 10.24 18.38
C LYS A 25 10.06 9.11 17.43
N LEU A 26 10.07 9.37 16.13
CA LEU A 26 10.10 8.34 15.12
C LEU A 26 11.48 7.66 15.26
N SER A 27 11.63 6.79 16.27
CA SER A 27 12.39 5.58 15.95
C SER A 27 11.70 5.06 14.70
N PRO A 28 12.39 4.94 13.56
CA PRO A 28 11.74 4.48 12.35
C PRO A 28 10.98 3.22 12.75
N PRO A 29 9.65 3.15 12.53
CA PRO A 29 8.92 1.97 12.91
C PRO A 29 9.70 0.81 12.30
N LEU A 30 10.06 -0.19 13.09
CA LEU A 30 10.68 -1.39 12.56
C LEU A 30 9.68 -1.89 11.52
N PHE A 31 10.06 -1.81 10.26
CA PHE A 31 9.25 -2.27 9.15
C PHE A 31 9.94 -3.48 8.56
N LYS A 32 9.24 -4.62 8.52
CA LYS A 32 9.72 -5.78 7.79
C LYS A 32 9.16 -5.69 6.36
N LYS A 33 10.05 -5.63 5.37
CA LYS A 33 9.67 -5.52 3.97
C LYS A 33 9.73 -6.89 3.30
N PHE A 34 8.74 -7.21 2.47
CA PHE A 34 8.72 -8.39 1.63
C PHE A 34 8.43 -8.00 0.18
N TYR A 35 9.26 -8.48 -0.73
CA TYR A 35 9.06 -8.35 -2.16
C TYR A 35 8.35 -9.59 -2.66
N ILE A 36 7.16 -9.42 -3.23
CA ILE A 36 6.28 -10.50 -3.67
C ILE A 36 6.28 -10.54 -5.20
N ASN A 37 6.87 -11.59 -5.74
CA ASN A 37 7.16 -11.79 -7.15
C ASN A 37 7.43 -13.28 -7.44
N ARG A 38 7.89 -13.60 -8.65
CA ARG A 38 8.17 -14.96 -9.11
C ARG A 38 9.07 -15.78 -8.16
N PRO A 39 10.22 -15.29 -7.68
CA PRO A 39 11.10 -16.05 -6.79
C PRO A 39 10.65 -16.10 -5.32
N THR A 40 9.49 -15.53 -4.96
CA THR A 40 9.03 -15.55 -3.56
C THR A 40 8.88 -16.99 -3.06
N PRO A 41 9.60 -17.38 -1.99
CA PRO A 41 9.47 -18.71 -1.41
C PRO A 41 8.07 -18.97 -0.85
N ILE A 42 7.63 -20.22 -0.92
CA ILE A 42 6.26 -20.59 -0.61
C ILE A 42 5.94 -20.53 0.88
N ASP A 43 6.91 -20.87 1.72
CA ASP A 43 6.91 -20.74 3.17
C ASP A 43 6.67 -19.28 3.60
N ILE A 44 7.35 -18.33 2.95
CA ILE A 44 7.12 -16.91 3.18
C ILE A 44 5.66 -16.52 2.87
N LEU A 45 5.07 -17.06 1.80
CA LEU A 45 3.66 -16.78 1.49
C LEU A 45 2.70 -17.38 2.53
N TYR A 46 3.01 -18.55 3.09
CA TYR A 46 2.24 -19.12 4.20
C TYR A 46 2.30 -18.24 5.44
N ASP A 47 3.51 -17.82 5.84
CA ASP A 47 3.70 -16.94 7.00
C ASP A 47 2.97 -15.60 6.83
N LEU A 48 3.01 -15.03 5.62
CA LEU A 48 2.32 -13.77 5.32
C LEU A 48 0.80 -13.92 5.31
N ILE A 49 0.27 -15.05 4.82
CA ILE A 49 -1.17 -15.34 4.87
C ILE A 49 -1.61 -15.49 6.33
N ASP A 50 -0.88 -16.27 7.13
CA ASP A 50 -1.19 -16.45 8.55
C ASP A 50 -1.14 -15.11 9.30
N TYR A 51 -0.11 -14.30 9.03
CA TYR A 51 0.00 -12.95 9.56
C TYR A 51 -1.22 -12.09 9.16
N ALA A 52 -1.60 -12.07 7.87
CA ALA A 52 -2.70 -11.26 7.37
C ALA A 52 -4.06 -11.60 8.03
N LEU A 53 -4.27 -12.83 8.51
CA LEU A 53 -5.48 -13.22 9.26
C LEU A 53 -5.64 -12.46 10.58
N HIS A 54 -4.53 -11.97 11.15
CA HIS A 54 -4.52 -11.24 12.42
C HIS A 54 -4.53 -9.72 12.26
N ILE A 55 -4.44 -9.22 11.02
CA ILE A 55 -4.37 -7.79 10.73
C ILE A 55 -5.74 -7.26 10.33
N LYS A 56 -6.13 -6.14 10.95
CA LYS A 56 -7.38 -5.43 10.64
C LYS A 56 -7.19 -4.16 9.85
N ASN A 57 -5.99 -3.57 9.90
CA ASN A 57 -5.72 -2.23 9.40
C ASN A 57 -4.66 -2.29 8.32
N TYR A 58 -4.94 -1.67 7.18
CA TYR A 58 -4.04 -1.66 6.04
C TYR A 58 -3.90 -0.26 5.46
N THR A 59 -2.76 0.02 4.84
CA THR A 59 -2.68 1.05 3.78
C THR A 59 -2.42 0.35 2.46
N ILE A 60 -2.93 0.94 1.39
CA ILE A 60 -2.64 0.48 0.04
C ILE A 60 -2.32 1.69 -0.84
N ASP A 61 -1.29 1.53 -1.67
CA ASP A 61 -0.83 2.53 -2.60
C ASP A 61 -0.31 1.82 -3.85
N THR A 62 -0.51 2.44 -5.00
CA THR A 62 -0.06 1.88 -6.27
C THR A 62 0.83 2.86 -7.01
N GLU A 63 1.96 2.37 -7.50
CA GLU A 63 2.79 3.12 -8.46
C GLU A 63 2.61 2.45 -9.82
N ASP A 64 1.74 3.03 -10.65
CA ASP A 64 1.49 2.61 -12.03
C ASP A 64 1.77 3.77 -13.00
N GLN A 65 2.40 3.47 -14.14
CA GLN A 65 2.58 4.41 -15.25
C GLN A 65 1.34 4.40 -16.16
N LEU A 66 0.19 4.81 -15.59
CA LEU A 66 -1.17 4.67 -16.13
C LEU A 66 -1.49 5.31 -17.49
N ASN A 67 -0.57 6.05 -18.09
CA ASN A 67 -0.85 6.79 -19.33
C ASN A 67 -0.17 6.23 -20.57
N LYS A 68 0.37 5.00 -20.51
CA LYS A 68 1.04 4.38 -21.65
C LYS A 68 0.58 2.94 -21.85
N PRO A 69 0.52 2.47 -23.11
CA PRO A 69 0.33 1.06 -23.38
C PRO A 69 1.45 0.26 -22.69
N PRO A 70 1.13 -0.87 -22.03
CA PRO A 70 2.08 -1.63 -21.24
C PRO A 70 3.25 -2.05 -22.11
N LYS A 71 4.43 -1.54 -21.80
CA LYS A 71 5.69 -1.95 -22.43
C LYS A 71 6.29 -3.10 -21.64
N PRO A 72 7.10 -3.97 -22.29
CA PRO A 72 8.09 -4.73 -21.55
C PRO A 72 8.85 -3.75 -20.66
N PHE A 73 9.07 -4.07 -19.38
CA PHE A 73 9.69 -3.22 -18.36
C PHE A 73 8.82 -2.15 -17.69
N ASP A 74 7.51 -2.07 -17.97
CA ASP A 74 6.63 -1.26 -17.12
C ASP A 74 6.57 -1.85 -15.72
N SER A 75 6.63 -0.97 -14.72
CA SER A 75 6.51 -1.33 -13.31
C SER A 75 5.09 -0.99 -12.84
N ALA A 76 4.31 -2.00 -12.52
CA ALA A 76 3.12 -1.87 -11.70
C ALA A 76 3.46 -2.47 -10.34
N LEU A 77 3.51 -1.60 -9.33
CA LEU A 77 3.84 -1.97 -7.96
C LEU A 77 2.62 -1.72 -7.09
N ILE A 78 2.19 -2.75 -6.36
CA ILE A 78 1.21 -2.61 -5.29
C ILE A 78 2.00 -2.59 -3.99
N GLN A 79 1.89 -1.51 -3.24
CA GLN A 79 2.42 -1.41 -1.89
C GLN A 79 1.28 -1.59 -0.89
N ILE A 80 1.42 -2.55 0.01
CA ILE A 80 0.45 -2.80 1.08
C ILE A 80 1.19 -2.74 2.41
N GLN A 81 0.76 -1.87 3.31
CA GLN A 81 1.25 -1.87 4.69
C GLN A 81 0.24 -2.58 5.59
N CYS A 82 0.67 -3.64 6.25
CA CYS A 82 -0.08 -4.33 7.28
C CYS A 82 0.20 -3.65 8.64
N ILE A 83 -0.79 -2.94 9.18
CA ILE A 83 -0.64 -2.18 10.42
C ILE A 83 -1.09 -3.04 11.60
N TYR A 84 -0.12 -3.45 12.42
CA TYR A 84 -0.35 -4.13 13.69
C TYR A 84 0.07 -3.23 14.85
N GLU A 85 -0.75 -3.16 15.90
CA GLU A 85 -0.50 -2.26 17.04
C GLU A 85 0.61 -2.78 17.97
N LYS A 86 0.90 -4.09 17.94
CA LYS A 86 1.78 -4.75 18.90
C LYS A 86 3.13 -5.20 18.33
N ASP A 87 3.30 -5.15 17.00
CA ASP A 87 4.52 -5.59 16.31
C ASP A 87 4.94 -4.60 15.22
N PRO A 88 6.22 -4.67 14.79
CA PRO A 88 6.69 -4.11 13.53
C PRO A 88 5.68 -4.27 12.39
N SER A 89 5.27 -3.17 11.76
CA SER A 89 4.38 -3.26 10.59
C SER A 89 5.11 -3.97 9.44
N ILE A 90 4.36 -4.77 8.69
CA ILE A 90 4.87 -5.45 7.49
C ILE A 90 4.53 -4.60 6.27
N ILE A 91 5.48 -4.42 5.36
CA ILE A 91 5.26 -3.79 4.06
C ILE A 91 5.43 -4.85 2.99
N LEU A 92 4.38 -5.09 2.21
CA LEU A 92 4.37 -5.96 1.05
C LEU A 92 4.53 -5.10 -0.20
N LEU A 93 5.48 -5.49 -1.05
CA LEU A 93 5.77 -4.86 -2.33
C LEU A 93 5.52 -5.89 -3.43
N ILE A 94 4.34 -5.84 -4.05
CA ILE A 94 3.92 -6.81 -5.06
C ILE A 94 4.27 -6.26 -6.45
N GLU A 95 5.24 -6.89 -7.09
CA GLU A 95 5.69 -6.51 -8.44
C GLU A 95 4.81 -7.21 -9.48
N ALA A 96 3.72 -6.56 -9.89
CA ALA A 96 2.65 -7.19 -10.66
C ALA A 96 3.10 -7.72 -12.04
N PHE A 97 4.11 -7.11 -12.67
CA PHE A 97 4.71 -7.61 -13.92
C PHE A 97 5.65 -8.81 -13.71
N HIS A 98 6.16 -9.01 -12.51
CA HIS A 98 7.10 -10.09 -12.18
C HIS A 98 6.41 -11.23 -11.43
N LEU A 99 5.10 -11.37 -11.56
CA LEU A 99 4.36 -12.46 -10.95
C LEU A 99 4.76 -13.84 -11.54
N PRO A 100 4.60 -14.93 -10.77
CA PRO A 100 4.67 -16.28 -11.31
C PRO A 100 3.61 -16.53 -12.41
N PRO A 101 3.74 -17.60 -13.21
CA PRO A 101 2.69 -18.03 -14.14
C PRO A 101 1.34 -18.24 -13.44
N GLU A 102 0.23 -17.87 -14.09
CA GLU A 102 -1.11 -17.85 -13.47
C GLU A 102 -1.59 -19.24 -12.99
N ASP A 103 -1.14 -20.30 -13.67
CA ASP A 103 -1.44 -21.70 -13.35
C ASP A 103 -0.55 -22.26 -12.23
N SER A 104 0.48 -21.53 -11.83
CA SER A 104 1.42 -22.00 -10.80
C SER A 104 0.82 -21.97 -9.39
N PHE A 105 1.33 -22.88 -8.56
CA PHE A 105 0.97 -22.92 -7.14
C PHE A 105 1.32 -21.62 -6.41
N THR A 106 2.49 -21.04 -6.71
CA THR A 106 2.94 -19.77 -6.10
C THR A 106 2.01 -18.62 -6.45
N PHE A 107 1.56 -18.49 -7.71
CA PHE A 107 0.60 -17.46 -8.10
C PHE A 107 -0.72 -17.60 -7.33
N ASN A 108 -1.23 -18.82 -7.19
CA ASN A 108 -2.45 -19.09 -6.42
C ASN A 108 -2.30 -18.68 -4.95
N LYS A 109 -1.12 -18.83 -4.36
CA LYS A 109 -0.84 -18.37 -3.00
C LYS A 109 -0.75 -16.85 -2.86
N ILE A 110 -0.12 -16.16 -3.83
CA ILE A 110 -0.13 -14.70 -3.86
C ILE A 110 -1.56 -14.17 -4.00
N LYS A 111 -2.36 -14.79 -4.88
CA LYS A 111 -3.79 -14.48 -5.05
C LYS A 111 -4.58 -14.71 -3.76
N GLN A 112 -4.31 -15.80 -3.04
CA GLN A 112 -4.92 -16.08 -1.74
C GLN A 112 -4.58 -15.00 -0.71
N LEU A 113 -3.30 -14.58 -0.63
CA LEU A 113 -2.86 -13.49 0.23
C LEU A 113 -3.60 -12.19 -0.07
N CYS A 114 -3.67 -11.78 -1.34
CA CYS A 114 -4.40 -10.58 -1.75
C CYS A 114 -5.88 -10.65 -1.38
N LYS A 115 -6.55 -11.79 -1.57
CA LYS A 115 -7.95 -11.98 -1.18
C LYS A 115 -8.17 -11.85 0.32
N PHE A 116 -7.26 -12.35 1.15
CA PHE A 116 -7.36 -12.17 2.60
C PHE A 116 -7.22 -10.70 2.98
N ILE A 117 -6.22 -10.02 2.42
CA ILE A 117 -5.99 -8.59 2.67
C ILE A 117 -7.23 -7.78 2.28
N LEU A 118 -7.77 -7.99 1.09
CA LEU A 118 -8.94 -7.25 0.55
C LEU A 118 -10.29 -7.70 1.13
N SER A 119 -10.30 -8.42 2.25
CA SER A 119 -11.55 -8.78 2.91
C SER A 119 -12.35 -7.55 3.36
N PRO A 120 -13.69 -7.53 3.21
CA PRO A 120 -14.54 -6.41 3.65
C PRO A 120 -14.51 -6.16 5.16
N LYS A 121 -13.92 -7.06 5.96
CA LYS A 121 -13.77 -6.90 7.41
C LYS A 121 -12.59 -5.99 7.79
N HIS A 122 -11.73 -5.66 6.82
CA HIS A 122 -10.53 -4.87 7.05
C HIS A 122 -10.77 -3.39 6.78
N ILE A 123 -9.99 -2.55 7.46
CA ILE A 123 -10.03 -1.10 7.36
C ILE A 123 -8.83 -0.65 6.54
N PHE A 124 -9.09 0.11 5.48
CA PHE A 124 -8.07 0.64 4.58
C PHE A 124 -7.90 2.14 4.82
N TYR A 125 -6.70 2.58 5.14
CA TYR A 125 -6.35 3.99 5.26
C TYR A 125 -5.62 4.41 4.00
N CYS A 126 -6.23 5.31 3.23
CA CYS A 126 -5.75 5.66 1.89
C CYS A 126 -5.71 7.16 1.67
N TRP A 127 -4.75 7.60 0.87
CA TRP A 127 -4.67 8.97 0.40
C TRP A 127 -5.44 9.09 -0.93
N GLY A 128 -6.74 9.40 -0.84
CA GLY A 128 -7.64 9.36 -2.01
C GLY A 128 -8.45 8.06 -2.09
N ASP A 129 -8.92 7.72 -3.29
CA ASP A 129 -9.76 6.54 -3.54
C ASP A 129 -8.93 5.33 -4.02
N PRO A 130 -8.70 4.31 -3.17
CA PRO A 130 -7.94 3.13 -3.55
C PRO A 130 -8.67 2.25 -4.59
N LYS A 131 -9.99 2.39 -4.76
CA LYS A 131 -10.72 1.59 -5.75
C LYS A 131 -10.28 1.96 -7.16
N GLU A 132 -10.10 3.25 -7.43
CA GLU A 132 -9.62 3.75 -8.72
C GLU A 132 -8.19 3.27 -9.02
N GLU A 133 -7.32 3.27 -8.02
CA GLU A 133 -5.96 2.74 -8.13
C GLU A 133 -5.94 1.24 -8.43
N LEU A 134 -6.70 0.46 -7.67
CA LEU A 134 -6.72 -1.01 -7.79
C LEU A 134 -7.40 -1.51 -9.05
N LYS A 135 -8.42 -0.80 -9.57
CA LYS A 135 -9.09 -1.15 -10.83
C LYS A 135 -8.11 -1.33 -11.99
N ASN A 136 -7.07 -0.51 -12.05
CA ASN A 136 -6.06 -0.57 -13.11
C ASN A 136 -5.17 -1.83 -13.04
N ILE A 137 -5.13 -2.48 -11.89
CA ILE A 137 -4.26 -3.63 -11.60
C ILE A 137 -5.05 -4.96 -11.61
N ILE A 138 -6.38 -4.92 -11.78
CA ILE A 138 -7.23 -6.12 -11.92
C ILE A 138 -6.78 -7.02 -13.08
N ARG A 139 -6.17 -6.44 -14.13
CA ARG A 139 -5.59 -7.18 -15.27
C ARG A 139 -4.57 -8.25 -14.87
N PHE A 140 -3.94 -8.12 -13.70
CA PHE A 140 -2.97 -9.09 -13.17
C PHE A 140 -3.63 -10.24 -12.38
N LYS A 141 -4.97 -10.28 -12.29
CA LYS A 141 -5.79 -11.39 -11.77
C LYS A 141 -5.50 -11.83 -10.32
N LEU A 142 -4.82 -10.98 -9.55
CA LEU A 142 -4.60 -11.15 -8.11
C LEU A 142 -5.89 -10.97 -7.29
N PHE A 143 -6.83 -10.20 -7.81
CA PHE A 143 -8.16 -9.93 -7.27
C PHE A 143 -9.07 -9.49 -8.42
N ASN A 144 -10.36 -9.33 -8.15
CA ASN A 144 -11.38 -8.98 -9.12
C ASN A 144 -12.18 -7.74 -8.70
N ASN A 145 -13.06 -7.23 -9.58
CA ASN A 145 -13.87 -6.03 -9.29
C ASN A 145 -14.66 -6.15 -7.98
N ASN A 146 -15.27 -7.31 -7.71
CA ASN A 146 -16.04 -7.51 -6.48
C ASN A 146 -15.17 -7.41 -5.22
N ASP A 147 -13.91 -7.87 -5.29
CA ASP A 147 -12.97 -7.75 -4.18
C ASP A 147 -12.65 -6.25 -3.91
N VAL A 148 -12.52 -5.44 -4.97
CA VAL A 148 -12.22 -4.01 -4.88
C VAL A 148 -13.44 -3.18 -4.45
N ASP A 149 -14.62 -3.50 -4.97
CA ASP A 149 -15.86 -2.76 -4.68
C ASP A 149 -16.27 -2.88 -3.20
N GLN A 150 -15.89 -3.98 -2.55
CA GLN A 150 -16.12 -4.25 -1.13
C GLN A 150 -15.17 -3.52 -0.18
N ILE A 151 -14.14 -2.84 -0.69
CA ILE A 151 -13.23 -2.04 0.14
C ILE A 151 -14.00 -0.83 0.68
N GLU A 152 -13.92 -0.59 1.99
CA GLU A 152 -14.45 0.61 2.62
C GLU A 152 -13.29 1.49 3.10
N PRO A 153 -12.82 2.45 2.26
CA PRO A 153 -11.64 3.23 2.58
C PRO A 153 -11.94 4.37 3.55
N LYS A 154 -11.04 4.54 4.53
CA LYS A 154 -10.92 5.76 5.33
C LYS A 154 -9.99 6.72 4.63
N ASN A 155 -10.55 7.78 4.05
CA ASN A 155 -9.77 8.84 3.45
C ASN A 155 -9.02 9.64 4.53
N ILE A 156 -7.70 9.49 4.59
CA ILE A 156 -6.86 10.21 5.55
C ILE A 156 -6.48 11.61 5.06
N GLN A 157 -6.71 11.93 3.77
CA GLN A 157 -6.40 13.24 3.21
C GLN A 157 -7.27 14.35 3.84
N ASP A 158 -8.55 14.09 4.04
CA ASP A 158 -9.46 15.05 4.68
C ASP A 158 -9.08 15.29 6.14
N GLN A 159 -8.79 14.21 6.87
CA GLN A 159 -8.33 14.30 8.27
C GLN A 159 -7.02 15.08 8.39
N PHE A 160 -6.08 14.84 7.46
CA PHE A 160 -4.83 15.59 7.40
C PHE A 160 -5.07 17.07 7.09
N ARG A 161 -5.92 17.39 6.10
CA ARG A 161 -6.26 18.78 5.75
C ARG A 161 -6.85 19.51 6.95
N ASP A 162 -7.77 18.89 7.67
CA ASP A 162 -8.41 19.49 8.84
C ASP A 162 -7.42 19.70 9.99
N TRP A 163 -6.51 18.75 10.21
CA TRP A 163 -5.42 18.91 11.18
C TRP A 163 -4.47 20.05 10.76
N PHE A 164 -4.08 20.10 9.50
CA PHE A 164 -3.15 21.10 8.96
C PHE A 164 -3.73 22.50 9.08
N ASN A 165 -4.98 22.73 8.66
CA ASN A 165 -5.64 24.02 8.73
C ASN A 165 -5.83 24.52 10.18
N ARG A 166 -6.05 23.61 11.14
CA ARG A 166 -6.11 23.95 12.57
C ARG A 166 -4.73 24.31 13.13
N THR A 167 -3.68 23.66 12.65
CA THR A 167 -2.31 23.84 13.15
C THR A 167 -1.63 25.06 12.52
N TYR A 168 -1.95 25.35 11.27
CA TYR A 168 -1.41 26.46 10.48
C TYR A 168 -2.56 27.28 9.87
N PRO A 169 -3.29 28.06 10.67
CA PRO A 169 -4.34 28.93 10.15
C PRO A 169 -3.71 29.93 9.18
N GLN A 170 -4.25 30.04 7.97
CA GLN A 170 -3.81 31.10 7.06
C GLN A 170 -4.30 32.44 7.63
N SER A 171 -3.34 33.27 8.04
CA SER A 171 -3.53 34.65 8.50
C SER A 171 -3.89 35.58 7.36
#